data_AF-A0A2N7VAU6-F1
#
_entry.id   AF-A0A2N7VAU6-F1
#
_cell.length_a   1.000
_cell.length_b   1.000
_cell.length_c   1.000
_cell.angle_alpha   90.00
_cell.angle_beta   90.00
_cell.angle_gamma   90.00
#
_symmetry.space_group_name_H-M   'P 1'
#
loop_
_entity.id
_entity.type
_entity.pdbx_description
1 polymer ?
#
loop_
_entity_poly.entity_id
_entity_poly.type
_entity_poly.pdbx_seq_one_letter_code
_entity_poly.pdbx_strand_id
1 'polypeptide(L)'
;MPGPLKDNKMRPRIAETAKTLWLIYVLLTVACALALWFAGMPAFDAIGHSFATIAIGGFSTHDASVGYFDSPTINTIIAIFLLISGCNYGLHFSLLSGRSLKVYWRDPEFRMFIGVQLTLVIICTLVL
;
A
#
# COMPACT_ATOMS: atom_id res chain seq x y z
N MET A 1 37.85 30.99 -25.58
CA MET A 1 36.58 30.58 -26.23
C MET A 1 35.50 30.51 -25.16
N PRO A 2 34.26 30.99 -25.45
CA PRO A 2 33.20 31.19 -24.46
C PRO A 2 32.64 29.85 -23.95
N GLY A 3 32.16 29.84 -22.70
CA GLY A 3 31.40 28.71 -22.11
C GLY A 3 30.08 28.47 -22.87
N PRO A 4 29.43 27.29 -22.74
CA PRO A 4 28.91 26.81 -21.45
C PRO A 4 28.90 25.26 -21.31
N LEU A 5 29.45 24.71 -20.23
CA LEU A 5 28.92 23.45 -19.73
C LEU A 5 27.76 23.84 -18.82
N LYS A 6 26.56 23.96 -19.40
CA LYS A 6 25.33 23.82 -18.61
C LYS A 6 25.52 22.52 -17.85
N ASP A 7 25.67 22.64 -16.53
CA ASP A 7 25.62 21.54 -15.59
C ASP A 7 24.54 20.59 -16.09
N ASN A 8 24.99 19.45 -16.61
CA ASN A 8 24.12 18.40 -17.09
C ASN A 8 23.30 18.03 -15.86
N LYS A 9 22.06 18.52 -15.82
CA LYS A 9 21.13 18.43 -14.71
C LYS A 9 21.25 17.05 -14.09
N MET A 10 22.06 16.93 -13.04
CA MET A 10 21.99 15.80 -12.14
C MET A 10 20.68 16.00 -11.41
N ARG A 11 19.61 15.32 -11.84
CA ARG A 11 18.36 14.95 -11.12
C ARG A 11 17.12 14.70 -12.02
N PRO A 12 17.18 14.06 -13.21
CA PRO A 12 15.94 13.53 -13.82
C PRO A 12 15.46 12.25 -13.10
N ARG A 13 16.37 11.50 -12.47
CA ARG A 13 16.04 10.20 -11.85
C ARG A 13 15.09 10.28 -10.65
N ILE A 14 15.20 11.33 -9.81
CA ILE A 14 14.38 11.45 -8.59
C ILE A 14 12.92 11.73 -8.95
N ALA A 15 12.69 12.66 -9.89
CA ALA A 15 11.34 13.02 -10.34
C ALA A 15 10.62 11.84 -11.00
N GLU A 16 11.32 11.08 -11.87
CA GLU A 16 10.73 9.90 -12.53
C GLU A 16 10.40 8.77 -11.53
N THR A 17 11.27 8.58 -10.53
CA THR A 17 11.02 7.58 -9.46
C THR A 17 9.83 8.00 -8.60
N ALA A 18 9.77 9.26 -8.18
CA ALA A 18 8.66 9.81 -7.39
C ALA A 18 7.32 9.74 -8.15
N LYS A 19 7.32 10.05 -9.45
CA LYS A 19 6.13 9.94 -10.31
C LYS A 19 5.60 8.51 -10.36
N THR A 20 6.49 7.53 -10.44
CA THR A 20 6.05 6.12 -10.50
C THR A 20 5.53 5.62 -9.16
N LEU A 21 6.20 6.00 -8.05
CA LEU A 21 5.70 5.69 -6.70
C LEU A 21 4.33 6.31 -6.46
N TRP A 22 4.14 7.55 -6.88
CA TRP A 22 2.84 8.23 -6.81
C TRP A 22 1.76 7.50 -7.61
N LEU A 23 2.09 7.01 -8.81
CA LEU A 23 1.16 6.24 -9.63
C LEU A 23 0.74 4.94 -8.94
N ILE A 24 1.68 4.21 -8.32
CA ILE A 24 1.40 3.01 -7.54
C ILE A 24 0.46 3.34 -6.37
N TYR A 25 0.75 4.42 -5.64
CA TYR A 25 -0.07 4.88 -4.52
C TYR A 25 -1.50 5.19 -4.96
N VAL A 26 -1.68 5.94 -6.05
CA VAL A 26 -3.00 6.29 -6.58
C VAL A 26 -3.76 5.05 -7.04
N LEU A 27 -3.10 4.13 -7.76
CA LEU A 27 -3.74 2.87 -8.20
C LEU A 27 -4.22 2.03 -7.01
N LEU A 28 -3.37 1.85 -6.00
CA LEU A 28 -3.72 1.11 -4.79
C LEU A 28 -4.87 1.78 -4.04
N THR A 29 -4.86 3.11 -3.93
CA THR A 29 -5.91 3.88 -3.26
C THR A 29 -7.25 3.74 -3.97
N VAL A 30 -7.28 3.90 -5.30
CA VAL A 30 -8.51 3.74 -6.09
C VAL A 30 -9.01 2.29 -6.02
N ALA A 31 -8.11 1.30 -6.13
CA ALA A 31 -8.49 -0.11 -6.01
C ALA A 31 -9.08 -0.43 -4.62
N CYS A 32 -8.51 0.12 -3.55
CA CYS A 32 -9.01 -0.04 -2.20
C CYS A 32 -10.39 0.63 -2.01
N ALA A 33 -10.53 1.88 -2.48
CA ALA A 33 -11.80 2.60 -2.40
C ALA A 33 -12.93 1.86 -3.14
N LEU A 34 -12.66 1.34 -4.34
CA LEU A 34 -13.63 0.57 -5.11
C LEU A 34 -13.97 -0.75 -4.41
N ALA A 35 -12.97 -1.48 -3.88
CA ALA A 35 -13.22 -2.72 -3.15
C ALA A 35 -14.10 -2.50 -1.91
N LEU A 36 -13.83 -1.45 -1.14
CA LEU A 36 -14.62 -1.07 0.02
C LEU A 36 -16.04 -0.63 -0.35
N TRP A 37 -16.18 0.15 -1.41
CA TRP A 37 -17.48 0.57 -1.93
C TRP A 37 -18.32 -0.64 -2.38
N PHE A 38 -17.73 -1.59 -3.11
CA PHE A 38 -18.41 -2.84 -3.49
C PHE A 38 -18.73 -3.74 -2.29
N ALA A 39 -17.99 -3.63 -1.19
CA ALA A 39 -18.29 -4.32 0.06
C ALA A 39 -19.44 -3.68 0.86
N GLY A 40 -20.00 -2.56 0.38
CA GLY A 40 -21.18 -1.90 0.95
C GLY A 40 -20.91 -0.64 1.75
N MET A 41 -19.66 -0.14 1.80
CA MET A 41 -19.39 1.16 2.42
C MET A 41 -20.01 2.30 1.59
N PRO A 42 -20.57 3.34 2.23
CA PRO A 42 -20.88 4.60 1.56
C PRO A 42 -19.65 5.16 0.84
N ALA A 43 -19.84 5.82 -0.31
CA ALA A 43 -18.72 6.27 -1.14
C ALA A 43 -17.73 7.19 -0.39
N PHE A 44 -18.23 8.08 0.48
CA PHE A 44 -17.38 8.95 1.29
C PHE A 44 -16.52 8.16 2.28
N ASP A 45 -17.10 7.20 2.98
CA ASP A 45 -16.40 6.33 3.91
C ASP A 45 -15.38 5.45 3.18
N ALA A 46 -15.76 4.86 2.05
CA ALA A 46 -14.88 4.03 1.24
C ALA A 46 -13.62 4.80 0.79
N ILE A 47 -13.78 6.05 0.35
CA ILE A 47 -12.65 6.91 -0.04
C ILE A 47 -11.82 7.29 1.20
N GLY A 48 -12.45 7.72 2.29
CA GLY A 48 -11.76 8.10 3.52
C GLY A 48 -10.92 6.95 4.11
N HIS A 49 -11.53 5.76 4.23
CA HIS A 49 -10.85 4.56 4.70
C HIS A 49 -9.78 4.09 3.72
N SER A 50 -9.94 4.27 2.40
CA SER A 50 -8.88 3.93 1.44
C SER A 50 -7.63 4.78 1.64
N PHE A 51 -7.77 6.09 1.87
CA PHE A 51 -6.63 6.97 2.15
C PHE A 51 -5.93 6.58 3.46
N ALA A 52 -6.70 6.33 4.51
CA ALA A 52 -6.15 5.90 5.80
C ALA A 52 -5.43 4.55 5.70
N THR A 53 -5.96 3.61 4.90
CA THR A 53 -5.42 2.26 4.75
C THR A 53 -4.10 2.27 3.96
N ILE A 54 -4.06 2.91 2.79
CA ILE A 54 -2.88 2.89 1.92
C ILE A 54 -1.72 3.70 2.51
N ALA A 55 -2.02 4.76 3.28
CA ALA A 55 -1.02 5.54 4.02
C ALA A 55 -0.60 4.90 5.36
N ILE A 56 -1.22 3.78 5.79
CA ILE A 56 -1.01 3.16 7.11
C ILE A 56 -1.28 4.15 8.26
N GLY A 57 -2.32 4.98 8.09
CA GLY A 57 -2.65 6.06 9.03
C GLY A 57 -3.59 5.64 10.16
N GLY A 58 -4.47 4.66 9.92
CA GLY A 58 -5.41 4.17 10.94
C GLY A 58 -6.58 5.11 11.27
N PHE A 59 -6.74 6.22 10.54
CA PHE A 59 -7.88 7.13 10.68
C PHE A 59 -9.18 6.54 10.12
N SER A 60 -10.31 7.06 10.60
CA SER A 60 -11.65 6.62 10.23
C SER A 60 -12.60 7.81 10.22
N THR A 61 -13.68 7.72 9.43
CA THR A 61 -14.79 8.69 9.47
C THR A 61 -15.73 8.48 10.65
N HIS A 62 -15.61 7.33 11.32
CA HIS A 62 -16.41 6.92 12.48
C HIS A 62 -15.53 6.70 13.71
N ASP A 63 -16.06 7.04 14.90
CA ASP A 63 -15.38 6.90 16.19
C ASP A 63 -14.99 5.46 16.51
N ALA A 64 -15.83 4.48 16.14
CA ALA A 64 -15.58 3.06 16.31
C ALA A 64 -14.59 2.47 15.27
N SER A 65 -13.94 3.32 14.48
CA SER A 65 -13.07 2.92 13.38
C SER A 65 -13.79 1.97 12.39
N VAL A 66 -13.07 1.00 11.84
CA VAL A 66 -13.63 -0.06 10.98
C VAL A 66 -14.69 -0.90 11.70
N GLY A 67 -14.65 -0.96 13.04
CA GLY A 67 -15.64 -1.66 13.87
C GLY A 67 -17.07 -1.14 13.69
N TYR A 68 -17.26 0.09 13.20
CA TYR A 68 -18.58 0.63 12.85
C TYR A 68 -19.34 -0.22 11.83
N PHE A 69 -18.62 -0.81 10.86
CA PHE A 69 -19.25 -1.52 9.74
C PHE A 69 -19.61 -2.98 10.06
N ASP A 70 -19.11 -3.52 11.17
CA ASP A 70 -19.31 -4.89 11.66
C ASP A 70 -19.34 -5.97 10.55
N SER A 71 -18.42 -5.84 9.60
CA SER A 71 -18.43 -6.62 8.36
C SER A 71 -17.10 -7.36 8.18
N PRO A 72 -17.11 -8.70 8.25
CA PRO A 72 -15.92 -9.51 8.01
C PRO A 72 -15.28 -9.27 6.64
N THR A 73 -16.09 -8.91 5.63
CA THR A 73 -15.60 -8.66 4.27
C THR A 73 -14.78 -7.37 4.21
N ILE A 74 -15.26 -6.28 4.83
CA ILE A 74 -14.53 -5.01 4.94
C ILE A 74 -13.24 -5.20 5.72
N ASN A 75 -13.28 -5.90 6.86
CA ASN A 75 -12.09 -6.20 7.66
C ASN A 75 -11.02 -6.95 6.83
N THR A 76 -11.45 -7.93 6.04
CA THR A 76 -10.55 -8.72 5.19
C THR A 76 -9.95 -7.88 4.07
N ILE A 77 -10.75 -7.01 3.42
CA ILE A 77 -10.25 -6.09 2.38
C ILE A 77 -9.19 -5.17 2.96
N ILE A 78 -9.46 -4.51 4.09
CA ILE A 78 -8.51 -3.60 4.73
C ILE A 78 -7.24 -4.34 5.13
N ALA A 79 -7.35 -5.55 5.71
CA ALA A 79 -6.19 -6.35 6.07
C ALA A 79 -5.31 -6.70 4.86
N ILE A 80 -5.91 -7.09 3.72
CA ILE A 80 -5.16 -7.38 2.50
C ILE A 80 -4.47 -6.12 1.98
N PHE A 81 -5.16 -4.98 1.93
CA PHE A 81 -4.55 -3.74 1.46
C PHE A 81 -3.47 -3.21 2.40
N LEU A 82 -3.60 -3.38 3.72
CA LEU A 82 -2.54 -3.09 4.68
C LEU A 82 -1.31 -3.96 4.46
N LEU A 83 -1.48 -5.26 4.18
CA LEU A 83 -0.36 -6.14 3.84
C LEU A 83 0.36 -5.68 2.58
N ILE A 84 -0.39 -5.31 1.54
CA ILE A 84 0.17 -4.82 0.28
C ILE A 84 0.89 -3.48 0.49
N SER A 85 0.26 -2.53 1.19
CA SER A 85 0.82 -1.19 1.43
C SER A 85 1.97 -1.19 2.43
N GLY A 86 2.01 -2.14 3.38
CA GLY A 86 3.12 -2.32 4.31
C GLY A 86 4.40 -2.86 3.66
N CYS A 87 4.28 -3.46 2.47
CA CYS A 87 5.44 -3.92 1.71
C CYS A 87 6.21 -2.75 1.09
N ASN A 88 7.52 -2.94 0.91
CA ASN A 88 8.39 -1.96 0.26
C ASN A 88 7.87 -1.59 -1.14
N TYR A 89 7.53 -0.31 -1.37
CA TYR A 89 7.00 0.16 -2.64
C TYR A 89 7.98 0.00 -3.82
N GLY A 90 9.28 -0.14 -3.55
CA GLY A 90 10.28 -0.50 -4.54
C GLY A 90 10.04 -1.89 -5.16
N LEU A 91 9.45 -2.83 -4.41
CA LEU A 91 9.08 -4.16 -4.92
C LEU A 91 7.87 -4.07 -5.86
N HIS A 92 6.86 -3.27 -5.50
CA HIS A 92 5.70 -2.98 -6.37
C HIS A 92 6.14 -2.34 -7.69
N PHE A 93 7.07 -1.39 -7.63
CA PHE A 93 7.69 -0.81 -8.82
C PHE A 93 8.41 -1.85 -9.67
N SER A 94 9.15 -2.76 -9.04
CA SER A 94 9.89 -3.81 -9.74
C SER A 94 8.97 -4.79 -10.47
N LEU A 95 7.81 -5.11 -9.87
CA LEU A 95 6.77 -5.94 -10.49
C LEU A 95 6.17 -5.25 -11.73
N LEU A 96 5.81 -3.97 -11.61
CA LEU A 96 5.26 -3.18 -12.72
C LEU A 96 6.25 -2.97 -13.87
N SER A 97 7.56 -3.03 -13.59
CA SER A 97 8.61 -2.96 -14.60
C SER A 97 8.80 -4.27 -15.40
N GLY A 98 7.89 -5.24 -15.27
CA GLY A 98 7.88 -6.49 -16.03
C GLY A 98 8.70 -7.62 -15.40
N ARG A 99 9.11 -7.51 -14.14
CA ARG A 99 9.72 -8.65 -13.43
C ARG A 99 8.65 -9.59 -12.87
N SER A 100 8.99 -10.86 -12.68
CA SER A 100 8.07 -11.86 -12.11
C SER A 100 7.78 -11.61 -10.63
N LEU A 101 6.66 -12.16 -10.13
CA LEU A 101 6.31 -12.20 -8.69
C LEU A 101 7.38 -12.82 -7.78
N LYS A 102 8.35 -13.56 -8.34
CA LYS A 102 9.50 -14.10 -7.58
C LYS A 102 10.39 -13.01 -6.96
N VAL A 103 10.30 -11.76 -7.41
CA VAL A 103 11.07 -10.65 -6.84
C VAL A 103 10.75 -10.43 -5.37
N TYR A 104 9.48 -10.57 -4.96
CA TYR A 104 9.08 -10.45 -3.54
C TYR A 104 9.74 -11.52 -2.68
N TRP A 105 9.73 -12.78 -3.12
CA TRP A 105 10.31 -13.89 -2.36
C TRP A 105 11.84 -13.88 -2.32
N ARG A 106 12.50 -13.17 -3.23
CA ARG A 106 13.95 -13.03 -3.22
C ARG A 106 14.40 -11.96 -2.21
N ASP A 107 13.49 -11.07 -1.83
CA ASP A 107 13.76 -9.98 -0.91
C ASP A 107 13.67 -10.47 0.55
N PRO A 108 14.75 -10.34 1.35
CA PRO A 108 14.74 -10.79 2.74
C PRO A 108 13.82 -9.94 3.63
N GLU A 109 13.62 -8.66 3.32
CA GLU A 109 12.75 -7.75 4.08
C GLU A 109 11.28 -8.18 3.92
N PHE A 110 10.82 -8.45 2.71
CA PHE A 110 9.47 -8.98 2.46
C PHE A 110 9.23 -10.32 3.18
N ARG A 111 10.21 -11.24 3.13
CA ARG A 111 10.10 -12.53 3.82
C ARG A 111 9.99 -12.38 5.33
N MET A 112 10.81 -11.50 5.91
CA MET A 112 10.75 -11.20 7.35
C MET A 112 9.43 -10.54 7.73
N PHE A 113 8.97 -9.57 6.93
CA PHE A 113 7.68 -8.89 7.14
C PHE A 113 6.52 -9.88 7.18
N ILE A 114 6.38 -10.73 6.15
CA ILE A 114 5.32 -11.75 6.10
C ILE A 114 5.48 -12.79 7.23
N GLY A 115 6.71 -13.20 7.53
CA GLY A 115 6.98 -14.14 8.62
C GLY A 115 6.55 -13.61 9.99
N VAL A 116 6.90 -12.36 10.30
CA VAL A 116 6.48 -11.68 11.54
C VAL A 116 4.97 -11.53 11.58
N GLN A 117 4.35 -11.07 10.49
CA GLN A 117 2.91 -10.86 10.43
C GLN A 117 2.13 -12.17 10.67
N LEU A 118 2.50 -13.25 9.98
CA LEU A 118 1.84 -14.54 10.15
C LEU A 118 2.03 -15.09 11.57
N THR A 119 3.22 -14.93 12.14
CA THR A 119 3.50 -15.36 13.52
C THR A 119 2.61 -14.61 14.51
N LEU A 120 2.49 -13.28 14.36
CA LEU A 120 1.61 -12.47 15.21
C LEU A 120 0.14 -12.87 15.07
N VAL A 121 -0.34 -13.09 13.84
CA VAL A 121 -1.72 -13.54 13.60
C VAL A 121 -1.97 -14.88 14.30
N ILE A 122 -1.07 -15.86 14.14
CA ILE A 122 -1.19 -17.17 14.80
C ILE A 122 -1.24 -17.03 16.32
N ILE A 123 -0.32 -16.25 16.91
CA ILE A 123 -0.29 -16.04 18.36
C ILE A 123 -1.58 -15.39 18.84
N CYS A 124 -2.03 -14.32 18.19
CA CYS A 124 -3.28 -13.64 18.53
C CYS A 124 -4.48 -14.59 18.45
N THR A 125 -4.60 -15.39 17.39
CA THR A 125 -5.71 -16.35 17.25
C THR A 125 -5.67 -17.50 18.25
N LEU A 126 -4.50 -17.86 18.79
CA LEU A 126 -4.39 -18.91 19.83
C LEU A 126 -4.67 -18.39 21.24
N VAL A 127 -4.48 -17.09 21.48
CA VAL A 127 -4.59 -16.47 22.82
C VAL A 127 -5.95 -15.81 23.06
N LEU A 128 -6.51 -15.15 22.03
CA LEU A 128 -7.85 -14.55 22.05
C LEU A 128 -8.92 -15.57 21.65
#